data_AF-A0A9D9EM70-F1
#
_entry.id   AF-A0A9D9EM70-F1
#
_cell.length_a   1.000
_cell.length_b   1.000
_cell.length_c   1.000
_cell.angle_alpha   90.00
_cell.angle_beta   90.00
_cell.angle_gamma   90.00
#
_symmetry.space_group_name_H-M   'P 1'
#
loop_
_entity.id
_entity.type
_entity.pdbx_description
1 polymer ?
#
loop_
_entity_poly.entity_id
_entity_poly.type
_entity_poly.pdbx_seq_one_letter_code
_entity_poly.pdbx_strand_id
1 'polypeptide(L)'
;IVQVASGRFGVHETYLNAAAAIEIKIGQGAKPGIGGHLTGKKIIGDISKTRMVPEGLDAISPAPHHDIYSIEDLAQLVMSVKEATDYKKPVIVKVAAVHNIAPIASGIARSGADIISIDGFRGGTGAAPKRIRDNVGIPIELAVAAVDQRLREEKIRDRISVIAAGGIRNSADAVKAIALGADAVSVGTAALCALGCHICASCHTGKCAWGLATQDEELTKRLDPEKGARQLVNLVNAWTREIKEIMGGMGINSIEALRGNRMALRGVDLNQKELEILGIRYAGE
;
A
#
# COMPACT_ATOMS: atom_id res chain seq x y z
N ILE A 1 8.98 -4.23 -7.75
CA ILE A 1 9.23 -3.49 -6.50
C ILE A 1 9.61 -4.52 -5.46
N VAL A 2 10.68 -4.30 -4.71
CA VAL A 2 11.11 -5.18 -3.61
C VAL A 2 10.95 -4.46 -2.26
N GLN A 3 10.87 -5.20 -1.15
CA GLN A 3 10.63 -4.62 0.16
C GLN A 3 11.82 -4.81 1.10
N VAL A 4 12.14 -3.76 1.85
CA VAL A 4 13.00 -3.79 3.02
C VAL A 4 12.10 -3.58 4.24
N ALA A 5 11.76 -4.67 4.93
CA ALA A 5 10.91 -4.67 6.13
C ALA A 5 11.73 -5.06 7.38
N SER A 6 11.17 -4.86 8.57
CA SER A 6 11.85 -5.05 9.87
C SER A 6 12.59 -6.39 10.03
N GLY A 7 12.05 -7.49 9.48
CA GLY A 7 12.68 -8.80 9.56
C GLY A 7 13.86 -9.03 8.61
N ARG A 8 14.12 -8.13 7.63
CA ARG A 8 15.18 -8.23 6.60
C ARG A 8 15.27 -9.58 5.86
N PHE A 9 14.19 -10.35 5.86
CA PHE A 9 14.15 -11.67 5.21
C PHE A 9 14.45 -11.55 3.71
N GLY A 10 15.49 -12.24 3.26
CA GLY A 10 15.91 -12.28 1.85
C GLY A 10 16.54 -10.99 1.30
N VAL A 11 16.85 -10.00 2.16
CA VAL A 11 17.45 -8.73 1.71
C VAL A 11 18.95 -8.89 1.51
N HIS A 12 19.39 -8.77 0.25
CA HIS A 12 20.80 -8.80 -0.18
C HIS A 12 20.96 -7.97 -1.46
N GLU A 13 22.19 -7.69 -1.87
CA GLU A 13 22.51 -6.79 -3.00
C GLU A 13 21.80 -7.19 -4.30
N THR A 14 21.87 -8.47 -4.70
CA THR A 14 21.22 -8.98 -5.92
C THR A 14 19.70 -8.77 -5.89
N TYR A 15 19.07 -8.96 -4.72
CA TYR A 15 17.64 -8.72 -4.53
C TYR A 15 17.26 -7.25 -4.73
N LEU A 16 18.05 -6.32 -4.19
CA LEU A 16 17.81 -4.88 -4.35
C LEU A 16 17.97 -4.46 -5.82
N ASN A 17 19.01 -4.97 -6.49
CA ASN A 17 19.32 -4.61 -7.88
C ASN A 17 18.34 -5.21 -8.91
N ALA A 18 17.66 -6.32 -8.58
CA ALA A 18 16.62 -6.92 -9.42
C ALA A 18 15.31 -6.09 -9.50
N ALA A 19 15.15 -5.07 -8.66
CA ALA A 19 13.90 -4.32 -8.56
C ALA A 19 13.84 -3.10 -9.47
N ALA A 20 12.63 -2.62 -9.79
CA ALA A 20 12.40 -1.31 -10.39
C ALA A 20 12.31 -0.18 -9.34
N ALA A 21 12.02 -0.52 -8.08
CA ALA A 21 11.92 0.39 -6.93
C ALA A 21 12.05 -0.42 -5.64
N ILE A 22 12.47 0.23 -4.56
CA ILE A 22 12.66 -0.41 -3.24
C ILE A 22 11.72 0.25 -2.24
N GLU A 23 10.93 -0.55 -1.53
CA GLU A 23 9.97 -0.09 -0.53
C GLU A 23 10.45 -0.40 0.89
N ILE A 24 10.80 0.64 1.65
CA ILE A 24 11.02 0.56 3.09
C ILE A 24 9.65 0.49 3.77
N LYS A 25 9.31 -0.66 4.34
CA LYS A 25 7.99 -0.91 4.93
C LYS A 25 7.99 -0.63 6.42
N ILE A 26 7.59 0.59 6.80
CA ILE A 26 7.38 1.00 8.19
C ILE A 26 6.08 0.45 8.75
N GLY A 27 5.01 0.44 7.94
CA GLY A 27 3.68 0.05 8.40
C GLY A 27 2.79 -0.54 7.32
N GLN A 28 1.66 -1.09 7.77
CA GLN A 28 0.61 -1.66 6.94
C GLN A 28 -0.74 -1.37 7.58
N GLY A 29 -1.72 -0.94 6.78
CA GLY A 29 -3.02 -0.51 7.27
C GLY A 29 -3.80 -1.57 8.05
N ALA A 30 -3.64 -2.85 7.68
CA ALA A 30 -4.30 -3.97 8.35
C ALA A 30 -3.78 -4.27 9.76
N LYS A 31 -2.59 -3.78 10.10
CA LYS A 31 -1.96 -4.03 11.40
C LYS A 31 -0.91 -2.99 11.76
N PRO A 32 -1.32 -1.73 11.99
CA PRO A 32 -0.38 -0.69 12.36
C PRO A 32 0.33 -1.04 13.69
N GLY A 33 1.63 -0.76 13.77
CA GLY A 33 2.42 -0.95 14.99
C GLY A 33 2.88 -2.38 15.28
N ILE A 34 2.60 -3.36 14.41
CA ILE A 34 3.14 -4.72 14.57
C ILE A 34 3.75 -5.26 13.27
N GLY A 35 4.73 -6.16 13.43
CA GLY A 35 5.49 -6.73 12.32
C GLY A 35 4.73 -7.75 11.47
N GLY A 36 5.41 -8.24 10.44
CA GLY A 36 4.98 -9.37 9.63
C GLY A 36 4.72 -10.63 10.47
N HIS A 37 3.76 -11.45 10.03
CA HIS A 37 3.52 -12.77 10.61
C HIS A 37 3.27 -13.74 9.47
N LEU A 38 4.09 -14.77 9.39
CA LEU A 38 3.87 -15.92 8.53
C LEU A 38 3.86 -17.17 9.42
N THR A 39 2.75 -17.91 9.36
CA THR A 39 2.58 -19.12 10.16
C THR A 39 3.53 -20.21 9.69
N GLY A 40 4.04 -21.02 10.60
CA GLY A 40 5.03 -22.07 10.33
C GLY A 40 4.54 -23.12 9.35
N LYS A 41 3.22 -23.35 9.30
CA LYS A 41 2.55 -24.18 8.27
C LYS A 41 2.80 -23.71 6.84
N LYS A 42 3.22 -22.46 6.65
CA LYS A 42 3.54 -21.85 5.35
C LYS A 42 5.05 -21.63 5.17
N ILE A 43 5.88 -22.09 6.10
CA ILE A 43 7.34 -21.96 6.05
C ILE A 43 7.88 -23.35 5.75
N ILE A 44 7.96 -23.63 4.46
CA ILE A 44 8.45 -24.90 3.88
C ILE A 44 9.33 -24.59 2.66
N GLY A 45 10.25 -25.50 2.34
CA GLY A 45 11.06 -25.47 1.13
C GLY A 45 11.76 -24.13 0.91
N ASP A 46 11.48 -23.50 -0.23
CA ASP A 46 12.15 -22.26 -0.63
C ASP A 46 11.78 -21.06 0.25
N ILE A 47 10.62 -21.08 0.94
CA ILE A 47 10.27 -20.01 1.90
C ILE A 47 11.20 -20.07 3.11
N SER A 48 11.46 -21.27 3.64
CA SER A 48 12.40 -21.49 4.75
C SER A 48 13.81 -21.01 4.37
N LYS A 49 14.31 -21.44 3.19
CA LYS A 49 15.63 -21.03 2.67
C LYS A 49 15.73 -19.51 2.47
N THR A 50 14.73 -18.91 1.83
CA THR A 50 14.71 -17.46 1.54
C THR A 50 14.69 -16.63 2.81
N ARG A 51 13.98 -17.09 3.85
CA ARG A 51 13.83 -16.37 5.11
C ARG A 51 14.88 -16.73 6.15
N MET A 52 15.65 -17.79 5.93
CA MET A 52 16.55 -18.38 6.93
C MET A 52 15.81 -18.70 8.24
N VAL A 53 14.58 -19.20 8.12
CA VAL A 53 13.73 -19.61 9.26
C VAL A 53 13.48 -21.11 9.15
N PRO A 54 13.77 -21.93 10.17
CA PRO A 54 13.53 -23.37 10.13
C PRO A 54 12.09 -23.71 9.74
N GLU A 55 11.93 -24.81 8.99
CA GLU A 55 10.61 -25.24 8.54
C GLU A 55 9.66 -25.53 9.71
N GLY A 56 8.39 -25.15 9.55
CA GLY A 56 7.37 -25.34 10.58
C GLY A 56 7.40 -24.31 11.72
N LEU A 57 8.42 -23.45 11.82
CA LEU A 57 8.46 -22.36 12.80
C LEU A 57 7.79 -21.09 12.27
N ASP A 58 7.07 -20.38 13.14
CA ASP A 58 6.47 -19.09 12.80
C ASP A 58 7.55 -18.02 12.56
N ALA A 59 7.42 -17.26 11.47
CA ALA A 59 8.23 -16.06 11.25
C ALA A 59 7.44 -14.84 11.72
N ILE A 60 7.78 -14.35 12.91
CA ILE A 60 7.27 -13.11 13.50
C ILE A 60 8.35 -12.05 13.36
N SER A 61 8.11 -11.03 12.54
CA SER A 61 9.04 -9.92 12.41
C SER A 61 8.92 -8.98 13.61
N PRO A 62 10.03 -8.33 14.03
CA PRO A 62 9.96 -7.24 15.00
C PRO A 62 8.96 -6.17 14.55
N ALA A 63 8.32 -5.52 15.52
CA ALA A 63 7.44 -4.40 15.24
C ALA A 63 8.21 -3.20 14.65
N PRO A 64 9.32 -2.73 15.26
CA PRO A 64 10.14 -1.69 14.66
C PRO A 64 11.18 -2.25 13.69
N HIS A 65 11.67 -1.40 12.81
CA HIS A 65 12.98 -1.57 12.20
C HIS A 65 14.04 -1.29 13.28
N HIS A 66 14.98 -2.21 13.50
CA HIS A 66 16.02 -2.03 14.54
C HIS A 66 17.09 -1.00 14.17
N ASP A 67 17.01 -0.46 12.95
CA ASP A 67 17.83 0.61 12.40
C ASP A 67 17.01 1.88 12.11
N ILE A 68 15.80 2.01 12.67
CA ILE A 68 14.97 3.22 12.56
C ILE A 68 14.28 3.50 13.90
N TYR A 69 14.84 4.43 14.68
CA TYR A 69 14.24 4.96 15.92
C TYR A 69 13.86 6.44 15.83
N SER A 70 14.35 7.14 14.81
CA SER A 70 13.98 8.53 14.52
C SER A 70 13.81 8.79 13.02
N ILE A 71 13.45 10.02 12.65
CA ILE A 71 13.35 10.42 11.24
C ILE A 71 14.72 10.50 10.57
N GLU A 72 15.76 10.83 11.34
CA GLU A 72 17.15 10.85 10.89
C GLU A 72 17.64 9.44 10.55
N ASP A 73 17.27 8.44 11.35
CA ASP A 73 17.58 7.04 11.06
C ASP A 73 16.87 6.54 9.79
N LEU A 74 15.61 6.96 9.58
CA LEU A 74 14.91 6.68 8.31
C LEU A 74 15.66 7.31 7.14
N ALA A 75 16.11 8.56 7.28
CA ALA A 75 16.89 9.24 6.24
C ALA A 75 18.21 8.51 5.94
N GLN A 76 18.90 8.00 6.97
CA GLN A 76 20.08 7.17 6.80
C GLN A 76 19.76 5.88 6.02
N LEU A 77 18.69 5.15 6.39
CA LEU A 77 18.34 3.93 5.65
C LEU A 77 17.95 4.22 4.20
N VAL A 78 17.21 5.30 3.95
CA VAL A 78 16.88 5.75 2.59
C VAL A 78 18.16 6.01 1.80
N MET A 79 19.13 6.70 2.40
CA MET A 79 20.43 6.98 1.77
C MET A 79 21.21 5.69 1.49
N SER A 80 21.33 4.79 2.47
CA SER A 80 22.02 3.51 2.31
C SER A 80 21.41 2.65 1.20
N VAL A 81 20.07 2.63 1.07
CA VAL A 81 19.38 1.92 -0.01
C VAL A 81 19.67 2.56 -1.37
N LYS A 82 19.70 3.89 -1.44
CA LYS A 82 20.08 4.61 -2.67
C LYS A 82 21.53 4.31 -3.06
N GLU A 83 22.46 4.40 -2.12
CA GLU A 83 23.88 4.07 -2.34
C GLU A 83 24.07 2.62 -2.80
N ALA A 84 23.43 1.66 -2.11
CA ALA A 84 23.50 0.23 -2.47
C ALA A 84 22.93 -0.10 -3.86
N THR A 85 22.26 0.86 -4.51
CA THR A 85 21.72 0.72 -5.87
C THR A 85 22.23 1.78 -6.84
N ASP A 86 23.37 2.43 -6.52
CA ASP A 86 23.97 3.51 -7.30
C ASP A 86 22.99 4.63 -7.66
N TYR A 87 22.03 4.91 -6.79
CA TYR A 87 20.95 5.90 -7.00
C TYR A 87 20.08 5.63 -8.24
N LYS A 88 20.10 4.39 -8.77
CA LYS A 88 19.33 4.00 -9.98
C LYS A 88 17.88 3.64 -9.68
N LYS A 89 17.53 3.41 -8.40
CA LYS A 89 16.22 2.90 -7.98
C LYS A 89 15.53 3.91 -7.06
N PRO A 90 14.26 4.26 -7.32
CA PRO A 90 13.51 5.09 -6.40
C PRO A 90 13.19 4.33 -5.10
N VAL A 91 13.18 5.08 -4.00
CA VAL A 91 12.87 4.58 -2.65
C VAL A 91 11.47 5.02 -2.24
N ILE A 92 10.63 4.03 -1.97
CA ILE A 92 9.28 4.19 -1.43
C ILE A 92 9.36 4.00 0.08
N VAL A 93 8.71 4.86 0.86
CA VAL A 93 8.47 4.63 2.28
C VAL A 93 7.00 4.34 2.47
N LYS A 94 6.69 3.12 2.92
CA LYS A 94 5.31 2.68 3.15
C LYS A 94 4.94 2.78 4.63
N VAL A 95 3.88 3.53 4.92
CA VAL A 95 3.35 3.76 6.27
C VAL A 95 1.88 3.37 6.35
N ALA A 96 1.44 2.95 7.54
CA ALA A 96 0.02 2.83 7.83
C ALA A 96 -0.58 4.22 8.09
N ALA A 97 -1.79 4.48 7.63
CA ALA A 97 -2.53 5.68 7.99
C ALA A 97 -2.96 5.60 9.46
N VAL A 98 -2.31 6.38 10.31
CA VAL A 98 -2.59 6.49 11.76
C VAL A 98 -2.61 7.96 12.17
N HIS A 99 -2.88 8.23 13.45
CA HIS A 99 -2.77 9.58 14.02
C HIS A 99 -1.44 10.23 13.61
N ASN A 100 -1.46 11.54 13.33
CA ASN A 100 -0.29 12.30 12.88
C ASN A 100 0.31 11.87 11.53
N ILE A 101 -0.45 11.21 10.65
CA ILE A 101 0.03 10.86 9.30
C ILE A 101 0.53 12.07 8.49
N ALA A 102 -0.09 13.24 8.64
CA ALA A 102 0.31 14.46 7.94
C ALA A 102 1.74 14.94 8.31
N PRO A 103 2.07 15.19 9.60
CA PRO A 103 3.45 15.54 9.96
C PRO A 103 4.44 14.39 9.73
N ILE A 104 4.04 13.12 9.87
CA ILE A 104 4.89 11.97 9.52
C ILE A 104 5.28 12.03 8.03
N ALA A 105 4.31 12.29 7.15
CA ALA A 105 4.55 12.42 5.72
C ALA A 105 5.48 13.60 5.39
N SER A 106 5.37 14.73 6.10
CA SER A 106 6.33 15.84 5.97
C SER A 106 7.76 15.41 6.33
N GLY A 107 7.93 14.68 7.42
CA GLY A 107 9.22 14.10 7.80
C GLY A 107 9.79 13.18 6.72
N ILE A 108 8.97 12.27 6.17
CA ILE A 108 9.40 11.35 5.11
C ILE A 108 9.76 12.10 3.82
N ALA A 109 9.02 13.14 3.46
CA ALA A 109 9.35 13.99 2.31
C ALA A 109 10.72 14.68 2.45
N ARG A 110 11.21 14.84 3.68
CA ARG A 110 12.53 15.41 4.00
C ARG A 110 13.63 14.36 4.21
N SER A 111 13.28 13.08 4.30
CA SER A 111 14.25 11.99 4.50
C SER A 111 14.98 11.58 3.21
N GLY A 112 14.63 12.19 2.07
CA GLY A 112 15.17 11.86 0.75
C GLY A 112 14.43 10.71 0.05
N ALA A 113 13.30 10.26 0.58
CA ALA A 113 12.44 9.29 -0.10
C ALA A 113 11.83 9.91 -1.38
N ASP A 114 11.63 9.10 -2.41
CA ASP A 114 11.07 9.56 -3.69
C ASP A 114 9.54 9.43 -3.71
N ILE A 115 9.01 8.50 -2.90
CA ILE A 115 7.59 8.14 -2.86
C ILE A 115 7.16 7.82 -1.43
N ILE A 116 5.98 8.30 -1.01
CA ILE A 116 5.28 7.84 0.20
C ILE A 116 4.11 6.96 -0.22
N SER A 117 4.04 5.72 0.28
CA SER A 117 2.84 4.89 0.17
C SER A 117 2.06 4.92 1.47
N ILE A 118 0.87 5.49 1.46
CA ILE A 118 -0.04 5.57 2.61
C ILE A 118 -1.02 4.40 2.53
N ASP A 119 -1.04 3.54 3.54
CA ASP A 119 -1.91 2.35 3.59
C ASP A 119 -3.03 2.54 4.62
N GLY A 120 -4.25 2.78 4.14
CA GLY A 120 -5.45 3.01 4.95
C GLY A 120 -5.91 1.78 5.73
N PHE A 121 -6.77 1.99 6.73
CA PHE A 121 -7.20 0.94 7.67
C PHE A 121 -7.80 -0.30 6.99
N ARG A 122 -8.37 -0.16 5.78
CA ARG A 122 -8.94 -1.26 4.98
C ARG A 122 -7.88 -2.06 4.18
N GLY A 123 -6.61 -1.94 4.55
CA GLY A 123 -5.52 -2.74 3.99
C GLY A 123 -5.73 -4.25 4.18
N GLY A 124 -5.31 -5.05 3.20
CA GLY A 124 -5.37 -6.51 3.28
C GLY A 124 -4.24 -7.09 4.17
N THR A 125 -4.44 -8.32 4.67
CA THR A 125 -3.38 -9.08 5.36
C THR A 125 -3.63 -10.59 5.27
N GLY A 126 -2.54 -11.36 5.18
CA GLY A 126 -2.59 -12.81 5.30
C GLY A 126 -2.78 -13.28 6.74
N ALA A 127 -2.22 -12.55 7.71
CA ALA A 127 -2.28 -12.87 9.13
C ALA A 127 -2.12 -11.59 9.98
N ALA A 128 -3.14 -11.28 10.78
CA ALA A 128 -3.15 -10.20 11.77
C ALA A 128 -4.15 -10.51 12.90
N PRO A 129 -3.89 -10.03 14.13
CA PRO A 129 -4.88 -10.06 15.19
C PRO A 129 -6.14 -9.25 14.81
N LYS A 130 -7.33 -9.85 14.95
CA LYS A 130 -8.61 -9.20 14.62
C LYS A 130 -8.78 -7.86 15.33
N ARG A 131 -8.39 -7.78 16.61
CA ARG A 131 -8.47 -6.54 17.40
C ARG A 131 -7.75 -5.37 16.74
N ILE A 132 -6.57 -5.60 16.14
CA ILE A 132 -5.83 -4.53 15.47
C ILE A 132 -6.46 -4.25 14.10
N ARG A 133 -6.68 -5.30 13.31
CA ARG A 133 -7.22 -5.20 11.94
C ARG A 133 -8.56 -4.45 11.88
N ASP A 134 -9.44 -4.71 12.83
CA ASP A 134 -10.82 -4.21 12.79
C ASP A 134 -10.98 -2.85 13.50
N ASN A 135 -9.98 -2.39 14.27
CA ASN A 135 -10.13 -1.22 15.15
C ASN A 135 -8.99 -0.19 15.07
N VAL A 136 -7.94 -0.39 14.27
CA VAL A 136 -6.78 0.52 14.24
C VAL A 136 -6.53 1.03 12.82
N GLY A 137 -6.45 2.35 12.70
CA GLY A 137 -6.06 3.04 11.46
C GLY A 137 -7.06 4.12 11.04
N ILE A 138 -6.70 4.87 10.00
CA ILE A 138 -7.51 5.95 9.42
C ILE A 138 -7.93 5.55 7.99
N PRO A 139 -9.15 5.91 7.54
CA PRO A 139 -9.54 5.78 6.14
C PRO A 139 -8.56 6.46 5.19
N ILE A 140 -8.30 5.85 4.02
CA ILE A 140 -7.29 6.35 3.09
C ILE A 140 -7.66 7.73 2.53
N GLU A 141 -8.95 8.00 2.36
CA GLU A 141 -9.49 9.24 1.84
C GLU A 141 -9.09 10.44 2.72
N LEU A 142 -9.31 10.32 4.03
CA LEU A 142 -8.94 11.35 5.01
C LEU A 142 -7.42 11.51 5.11
N ALA A 143 -6.69 10.39 5.09
CA ALA A 143 -5.24 10.40 5.23
C ALA A 143 -4.54 11.08 4.05
N VAL A 144 -4.93 10.75 2.81
CA VAL A 144 -4.37 11.35 1.60
C VAL A 144 -4.68 12.84 1.54
N ALA A 145 -5.93 13.23 1.82
CA ALA A 145 -6.32 14.64 1.79
C ALA A 145 -5.53 15.48 2.80
N ALA A 146 -5.35 14.97 4.02
CA ALA A 146 -4.56 15.64 5.05
C ALA A 146 -3.06 15.72 4.71
N VAL A 147 -2.49 14.66 4.12
CA VAL A 147 -1.08 14.65 3.68
C VAL A 147 -0.87 15.61 2.51
N ASP A 148 -1.70 15.55 1.48
CA ASP A 148 -1.58 16.45 0.31
C ASP A 148 -1.68 17.92 0.74
N GLN A 149 -2.64 18.26 1.61
CA GLN A 149 -2.78 19.60 2.15
C GLN A 149 -1.53 20.05 2.93
N ARG A 150 -1.05 19.23 3.87
CA ARG A 150 0.14 19.54 4.68
C ARG A 150 1.38 19.77 3.81
N LEU A 151 1.63 18.89 2.84
CA LEU A 151 2.79 19.01 1.95
C LEU A 151 2.70 20.26 1.06
N ARG A 152 1.49 20.70 0.68
CA ARG A 152 1.27 21.97 -0.05
C ARG A 152 1.49 23.19 0.83
N GLU A 153 0.96 23.19 2.06
CA GLU A 153 1.18 24.25 3.05
C GLU A 153 2.67 24.47 3.33
N GLU A 154 3.43 23.37 3.38
CA GLU A 154 4.89 23.41 3.55
C GLU A 154 5.68 23.63 2.26
N LYS A 155 5.02 23.71 1.09
CA LYS A 155 5.66 23.89 -0.23
C LYS A 155 6.69 22.81 -0.56
N ILE A 156 6.38 21.56 -0.22
CA ILE A 156 7.22 20.38 -0.50
C ILE A 156 6.45 19.26 -1.23
N ARG A 157 5.19 19.49 -1.63
CA ARG A 157 4.34 18.50 -2.32
C ARG A 157 4.92 18.04 -3.66
N ASP A 158 5.67 18.90 -4.33
CA ASP A 158 6.36 18.68 -5.61
C ASP A 158 7.62 17.81 -5.46
N ARG A 159 8.13 17.62 -4.24
CA ARG A 159 9.36 16.85 -3.98
C ARG A 159 9.14 15.35 -3.86
N ILE A 160 7.89 14.91 -3.70
CA ILE A 160 7.58 13.51 -3.40
C ILE A 160 6.27 13.07 -4.06
N SER A 161 6.23 11.82 -4.53
CA SER A 161 4.98 11.21 -5.00
C SER A 161 4.22 10.55 -3.85
N VAL A 162 2.89 10.60 -3.89
CA VAL A 162 2.00 10.01 -2.88
C VAL A 162 1.19 8.87 -3.52
N ILE A 163 1.38 7.64 -3.01
CA ILE A 163 0.59 6.47 -3.39
C ILE A 163 -0.47 6.22 -2.32
N ALA A 164 -1.73 6.12 -2.74
CA ALA A 164 -2.83 5.71 -1.89
C ALA A 164 -3.06 4.20 -1.94
N ALA A 165 -3.05 3.54 -0.78
CA ALA A 165 -3.28 2.12 -0.62
C ALA A 165 -4.31 1.85 0.48
N GLY A 166 -4.86 0.63 0.52
CA GLY A 166 -5.75 0.20 1.62
C GLY A 166 -7.19 0.65 1.45
N GLY A 167 -7.91 -0.01 0.54
CA GLY A 167 -9.35 0.22 0.31
C GLY A 167 -9.75 0.48 -1.14
N ILE A 168 -8.81 0.46 -2.08
CA ILE A 168 -9.08 0.67 -3.52
C ILE A 168 -9.68 -0.61 -4.12
N ARG A 169 -10.99 -0.59 -4.38
CA ARG A 169 -11.74 -1.78 -4.83
C ARG A 169 -12.24 -1.70 -6.26
N ASN A 170 -12.34 -0.49 -6.80
CA ASN A 170 -12.84 -0.20 -8.15
C ASN A 170 -12.19 1.08 -8.72
N SER A 171 -12.48 1.37 -9.97
CA SER A 171 -12.05 2.57 -10.68
C SER A 171 -12.48 3.88 -9.99
N ALA A 172 -13.70 3.94 -9.44
CA ALA A 172 -14.20 5.13 -8.76
C ALA A 172 -13.45 5.44 -7.46
N ASP A 173 -13.08 4.41 -6.67
CA ASP A 173 -12.22 4.56 -5.50
C ASP A 173 -10.85 5.15 -5.91
N ALA A 174 -10.32 4.72 -7.06
CA ALA A 174 -9.05 5.24 -7.58
C ALA A 174 -9.16 6.71 -8.01
N VAL A 175 -10.21 7.08 -8.75
CA VAL A 175 -10.50 8.48 -9.15
C VAL A 175 -10.62 9.38 -7.92
N LYS A 176 -11.36 8.94 -6.89
CA LYS A 176 -11.51 9.70 -5.64
C LYS A 176 -10.17 9.92 -4.95
N ALA A 177 -9.35 8.87 -4.81
CA ALA A 177 -8.03 9.00 -4.18
C ALA A 177 -7.12 9.99 -4.92
N ILE A 178 -7.14 9.97 -6.26
CA ILE A 178 -6.37 10.90 -7.10
C ILE A 178 -6.89 12.34 -6.95
N ALA A 179 -8.21 12.53 -7.00
CA ALA A 179 -8.84 13.83 -6.79
C ALA A 179 -8.54 14.43 -5.39
N LEU A 180 -8.37 13.58 -4.37
CA LEU A 180 -7.97 13.99 -3.02
C LEU A 180 -6.47 14.31 -2.89
N GLY A 181 -5.64 13.96 -3.88
CA GLY A 181 -4.24 14.36 -3.95
C GLY A 181 -3.23 13.23 -4.14
N ALA A 182 -3.65 11.98 -4.32
CA ALA A 182 -2.73 10.89 -4.65
C ALA A 182 -2.19 11.00 -6.10
N ASP A 183 -0.93 10.64 -6.30
CA ASP A 183 -0.30 10.52 -7.62
C ASP A 183 -0.60 9.15 -8.27
N ALA A 184 -0.75 8.11 -7.46
CA ALA A 184 -1.11 6.78 -7.91
C ALA A 184 -1.85 6.00 -6.81
N VAL A 185 -2.40 4.85 -7.18
CA VAL A 185 -3.09 3.94 -6.26
C VAL A 185 -2.44 2.56 -6.26
N SER A 186 -2.43 1.91 -5.11
CA SER A 186 -1.99 0.52 -4.96
C SER A 186 -3.21 -0.41 -4.83
N VAL A 187 -3.28 -1.42 -5.70
CA VAL A 187 -4.41 -2.35 -5.78
C VAL A 187 -3.96 -3.74 -5.32
N GLY A 188 -4.47 -4.17 -4.16
CA GLY A 188 -4.16 -5.48 -3.56
C GLY A 188 -5.33 -6.45 -3.67
N THR A 189 -6.35 -6.28 -2.81
CA THR A 189 -7.47 -7.22 -2.70
C THR A 189 -8.25 -7.38 -4.00
N ALA A 190 -8.52 -6.30 -4.75
CA ALA A 190 -9.22 -6.41 -6.03
C ALA A 190 -8.42 -7.21 -7.08
N ALA A 191 -7.10 -7.06 -7.09
CA ALA A 191 -6.22 -7.89 -7.92
C ALA A 191 -6.28 -9.37 -7.51
N LEU A 192 -6.26 -9.67 -6.21
CA LEU A 192 -6.45 -11.05 -5.72
C LEU A 192 -7.83 -11.62 -6.08
N CYS A 193 -8.89 -10.81 -6.05
CA CYS A 193 -10.22 -11.25 -6.49
C CYS A 193 -10.25 -11.59 -7.98
N ALA A 194 -9.57 -10.80 -8.82
CA ALA A 194 -9.42 -11.13 -10.24
C ALA A 194 -8.67 -12.46 -10.46
N LEU A 195 -7.73 -12.80 -9.57
CA LEU A 195 -7.03 -14.08 -9.55
C LEU A 195 -7.85 -15.25 -8.95
N GLY A 196 -9.10 -15.02 -8.52
CA GLY A 196 -9.98 -16.05 -7.97
C GLY A 196 -10.13 -16.06 -6.44
N CYS A 197 -9.71 -14.99 -5.74
CA CYS A 197 -9.97 -14.87 -4.31
C CYS A 197 -11.46 -14.68 -4.02
N HIS A 198 -12.02 -15.52 -3.16
CA HIS A 198 -13.42 -15.42 -2.70
C HIS A 198 -13.55 -14.77 -1.31
N ILE A 199 -12.50 -14.10 -0.83
CA ILE A 199 -12.51 -13.37 0.47
C ILE A 199 -12.95 -14.25 1.65
N CYS A 200 -12.54 -15.52 1.67
CA CYS A 200 -12.87 -16.47 2.75
C CYS A 200 -12.18 -16.18 4.10
N ALA A 201 -11.28 -15.20 4.15
CA ALA A 201 -10.56 -14.74 5.35
C ALA A 201 -9.77 -15.82 6.12
N SER A 202 -9.42 -16.94 5.47
CA SER A 202 -8.67 -18.07 6.06
C SER A 202 -7.19 -18.10 5.66
N CYS A 203 -6.65 -17.02 5.09
CA CYS A 203 -5.28 -16.95 4.54
C CYS A 203 -4.16 -17.38 5.52
N HIS A 204 -4.38 -17.16 6.83
CA HIS A 204 -3.44 -17.48 7.90
C HIS A 204 -3.33 -18.99 8.17
N THR A 205 -4.34 -19.77 7.81
CA THR A 205 -4.38 -21.22 8.09
C THR A 205 -3.42 -22.01 7.20
N GLY A 206 -2.98 -21.42 6.08
CA GLY A 206 -2.23 -22.10 5.04
C GLY A 206 -3.09 -23.02 4.16
N LYS A 207 -4.42 -23.05 4.32
CA LYS A 207 -5.34 -23.94 3.60
C LYS A 207 -6.31 -23.18 2.70
N CYS A 208 -5.80 -22.25 1.89
CA CYS A 208 -6.62 -21.50 0.95
C CYS A 208 -7.21 -22.44 -0.10
N ALA A 209 -8.53 -22.65 -0.10
CA ALA A 209 -9.21 -23.54 -1.03
C ALA A 209 -9.08 -23.13 -2.51
N TRP A 210 -8.65 -21.89 -2.77
CA TRP A 210 -8.51 -21.28 -4.10
C TRP A 210 -7.04 -21.20 -4.57
N GLY A 211 -6.10 -21.83 -3.85
CA GLY A 211 -4.70 -21.92 -4.29
C GLY A 211 -3.86 -20.65 -4.14
N LEU A 212 -4.43 -19.54 -3.63
CA LEU A 212 -3.73 -18.26 -3.54
C LEU A 212 -2.81 -18.13 -2.31
N ALA A 213 -3.35 -18.33 -1.11
CA ALA A 213 -2.65 -18.05 0.15
C ALA A 213 -2.24 -19.33 0.90
N THR A 214 -1.73 -20.32 0.18
CA THR A 214 -1.39 -21.67 0.66
C THR A 214 0.00 -22.09 0.16
N GLN A 215 0.62 -23.06 0.85
CA GLN A 215 1.83 -23.75 0.39
C GLN A 215 1.60 -25.26 0.25
N ASP A 216 0.34 -25.69 0.37
CA ASP A 216 -0.07 -27.07 0.12
C ASP A 216 -0.06 -27.33 -1.39
N GLU A 217 0.74 -28.29 -1.84
CA GLU A 217 0.97 -28.57 -3.26
C GLU A 217 -0.32 -28.93 -4.03
N GLU A 218 -1.29 -29.58 -3.38
CA GLU A 218 -2.56 -29.92 -4.02
C GLU A 218 -3.48 -28.70 -4.13
N LEU A 219 -3.37 -27.76 -3.20
CA LEU A 219 -4.13 -26.51 -3.27
C LEU A 219 -3.52 -25.52 -4.24
N THR A 220 -2.19 -25.40 -4.33
CA THR A 220 -1.52 -24.46 -5.24
C THR A 220 -1.81 -24.76 -6.70
N LYS A 221 -1.95 -26.05 -7.08
CA LYS A 221 -2.37 -26.50 -8.42
C LYS A 221 -3.72 -25.95 -8.88
N ARG A 222 -4.57 -25.44 -7.97
CA ARG A 222 -5.88 -24.86 -8.29
C ARG A 222 -5.79 -23.47 -8.92
N LEU A 223 -4.65 -22.79 -8.76
CA LEU A 223 -4.39 -21.51 -9.40
C LEU A 223 -3.71 -21.75 -10.75
N ASP A 224 -4.34 -21.30 -11.83
CA ASP A 224 -3.71 -21.19 -13.15
C ASP A 224 -3.11 -19.78 -13.29
N PRO A 225 -1.77 -19.63 -13.25
CA PRO A 225 -1.13 -18.32 -13.30
C PRO A 225 -1.35 -17.58 -14.62
N GLU A 226 -1.41 -18.30 -15.75
CA GLU A 226 -1.60 -17.72 -17.07
C GLU A 226 -3.02 -17.17 -17.23
N LYS A 227 -4.01 -17.93 -16.76
CA LYS A 227 -5.38 -17.43 -16.68
C LYS A 227 -5.50 -16.25 -15.73
N GLY A 228 -4.86 -16.33 -14.56
CA GLY A 228 -4.84 -15.25 -13.58
C GLY A 228 -4.24 -13.96 -14.15
N ALA A 229 -3.12 -14.06 -14.87
CA ALA A 229 -2.49 -12.93 -15.55
C ALA A 229 -3.45 -12.28 -16.56
N ARG A 230 -4.11 -13.06 -17.42
CA ARG A 230 -5.13 -12.54 -18.36
C ARG A 230 -6.27 -11.83 -17.64
N GLN A 231 -6.78 -12.39 -16.54
CA GLN A 231 -7.86 -11.79 -15.75
C GLN A 231 -7.43 -10.46 -15.10
N LEU A 232 -6.20 -10.39 -14.58
CA LEU A 232 -5.66 -9.18 -13.98
C LEU A 232 -5.46 -8.06 -15.02
N VAL A 233 -4.92 -8.41 -16.20
CA VAL A 233 -4.78 -7.46 -17.32
C VAL A 233 -6.16 -6.93 -17.74
N ASN A 234 -7.17 -7.80 -17.80
CA ASN A 234 -8.54 -7.39 -18.12
C ASN A 234 -9.12 -6.43 -17.07
N LEU A 235 -8.90 -6.68 -15.77
CA LEU A 235 -9.32 -5.77 -14.70
C LEU A 235 -8.70 -4.37 -14.88
N VAL A 236 -7.39 -4.30 -15.10
CA VAL A 236 -6.68 -3.02 -15.26
C VAL A 236 -7.14 -2.28 -16.52
N ASN A 237 -7.36 -3.00 -17.63
CA ASN A 237 -7.89 -2.42 -18.86
C ASN A 237 -9.32 -1.89 -18.70
N ALA A 238 -10.18 -2.64 -17.99
CA ALA A 238 -11.55 -2.22 -17.69
C ALA A 238 -11.55 -0.96 -16.83
N TRP A 239 -10.78 -0.95 -15.74
CA TRP A 239 -10.66 0.24 -14.89
C TRP A 239 -10.10 1.43 -15.64
N THR A 240 -9.13 1.22 -16.54
CA THR A 240 -8.58 2.30 -17.37
C THR A 240 -9.66 2.94 -18.24
N ARG A 241 -10.58 2.14 -18.81
CA ARG A 241 -11.72 2.66 -19.60
C ARG A 241 -12.73 3.38 -18.71
N GLU A 242 -13.12 2.79 -17.59
CA GLU A 242 -14.04 3.39 -16.62
C GLU A 242 -13.50 4.72 -16.07
N ILE A 243 -12.20 4.80 -15.75
CA ILE A 243 -11.55 6.04 -15.29
C ILE A 243 -11.66 7.12 -16.38
N LYS A 244 -11.38 6.77 -17.65
CA LYS A 244 -11.54 7.70 -18.78
C LYS A 244 -12.97 8.17 -18.96
N GLU A 245 -13.96 7.29 -18.79
CA GLU A 245 -15.38 7.64 -18.86
C GLU A 245 -15.79 8.58 -17.72
N ILE A 246 -15.40 8.27 -16.47
CA ILE A 246 -15.67 9.11 -15.30
C ILE A 246 -15.05 10.50 -15.49
N MET A 247 -13.79 10.57 -15.90
CA MET A 247 -13.09 11.84 -16.14
C MET A 247 -13.70 12.61 -17.32
N GLY A 248 -14.09 11.92 -18.39
CA GLY A 248 -14.80 12.50 -19.52
C GLY A 248 -16.12 13.13 -19.12
N GLY A 249 -16.88 12.47 -18.23
CA GLY A 249 -18.11 13.01 -17.65
C GLY A 249 -17.89 14.25 -16.78
N MET A 250 -16.68 14.45 -16.25
CA MET A 250 -16.26 15.65 -15.52
C MET A 250 -15.66 16.74 -16.43
N GLY A 251 -15.47 16.47 -17.73
CA GLY A 251 -14.76 17.36 -18.65
C GLY A 251 -13.24 17.42 -18.42
N ILE A 252 -12.65 16.41 -17.76
CA ILE A 252 -11.23 16.35 -17.45
C ILE A 252 -10.52 15.43 -18.45
N ASN A 253 -9.45 15.92 -19.07
CA ASN A 253 -8.76 15.24 -20.17
C ASN A 253 -7.40 14.62 -19.79
N SER A 254 -6.89 14.84 -18.56
CA SER A 254 -5.64 14.26 -18.07
C SER A 254 -5.70 13.88 -16.60
N ILE A 255 -4.96 12.85 -16.20
CA ILE A 255 -4.96 12.37 -14.81
C ILE A 255 -4.29 13.40 -13.89
N GLU A 256 -3.33 14.14 -14.42
CA GLU A 256 -2.63 15.23 -13.76
C GLU A 256 -3.56 16.40 -13.42
N ALA A 257 -4.56 16.68 -14.29
CA ALA A 257 -5.58 17.71 -14.04
C ALA A 257 -6.61 17.27 -12.99
N LEU A 258 -6.80 15.96 -12.80
CA LEU A 258 -7.63 15.43 -11.72
C LEU A 258 -6.90 15.48 -10.37
N ARG A 259 -5.58 15.27 -10.35
CA ARG A 259 -4.79 15.17 -9.11
C ARG A 259 -4.95 16.41 -8.22
N GLY A 260 -5.55 16.20 -7.04
CA GLY A 260 -5.83 17.29 -6.09
C GLY A 260 -6.98 18.21 -6.49
N ASN A 261 -7.70 17.93 -7.59
CA ASN A 261 -8.89 18.66 -7.99
C ASN A 261 -10.11 18.21 -7.17
N ARG A 262 -10.12 18.62 -5.90
CA ARG A 262 -11.17 18.31 -4.93
C ARG A 262 -12.54 18.88 -5.31
N MET A 263 -12.58 19.88 -6.19
CA MET A 263 -13.81 20.46 -6.73
C MET A 263 -14.61 19.47 -7.58
N ALA A 264 -13.98 18.42 -8.10
CA ALA A 264 -14.64 17.33 -8.82
C ALA A 264 -15.41 16.38 -7.89
N LEU A 265 -15.31 16.55 -6.56
CA LEU A 265 -15.96 15.71 -5.56
C LEU A 265 -17.03 16.49 -4.79
N ARG A 266 -18.06 15.77 -4.33
CA ARG A 266 -19.05 16.25 -3.37
C ARG A 266 -19.28 15.22 -2.28
N GLY A 267 -19.42 15.69 -1.05
CA GLY A 267 -19.72 14.86 0.10
C GLY A 267 -21.21 14.57 0.20
N VAL A 268 -21.55 13.30 0.37
CA VAL A 268 -22.91 12.83 0.68
C VAL A 268 -22.82 12.13 2.01
N ASP A 269 -23.72 12.47 2.95
CA ASP A 269 -23.75 11.92 4.30
C ASP A 269 -22.45 12.08 5.10
N LEU A 270 -21.64 13.08 4.75
CA LEU A 270 -20.44 13.44 5.49
C LEU A 270 -20.72 14.58 6.46
N ASN A 271 -20.11 14.51 7.64
CA ASN A 271 -20.19 15.59 8.61
C ASN A 271 -19.26 16.75 8.24
N GLN A 272 -19.46 17.91 8.86
CA GLN A 272 -18.69 19.11 8.60
C GLN A 272 -17.16 18.89 8.74
N LYS A 273 -16.73 18.10 9.73
CA LYS A 273 -15.31 17.85 9.96
C LYS A 273 -14.68 17.00 8.84
N GLU A 274 -15.42 16.02 8.34
CA GLU A 274 -14.99 15.19 7.21
C GLU A 274 -14.88 16.02 5.94
N LEU A 275 -15.86 16.89 5.65
CA LEU A 275 -15.83 17.80 4.51
C LEU A 275 -14.62 18.74 4.56
N GLU A 276 -14.33 19.32 5.73
CA GLU A 276 -13.17 20.18 5.96
C GLU A 276 -11.85 19.45 5.71
N ILE A 277 -11.68 18.25 6.26
CA ILE A 277 -10.44 17.46 6.10
C ILE A 277 -10.25 17.05 4.64
N LEU A 278 -11.33 16.61 3.98
CA LEU A 278 -11.30 16.24 2.57
C LEU A 278 -11.11 17.46 1.66
N GLY A 279 -11.46 18.66 2.12
CA GLY A 279 -11.48 19.87 1.31
C GLY A 279 -12.51 19.82 0.19
N ILE A 280 -13.67 19.23 0.44
CA ILE A 280 -14.78 19.08 -0.53
C ILE A 280 -16.05 19.74 0.02
N ARG A 281 -16.99 20.09 -0.87
CA ARG A 281 -18.29 20.67 -0.50
C ARG A 281 -19.36 19.62 -0.34
N TYR A 282 -20.44 19.96 0.37
CA TYR A 282 -21.61 19.10 0.50
C TYR A 282 -22.37 18.99 -0.85
N ALA A 283 -23.04 17.86 -1.09
CA ALA A 283 -23.88 17.67 -2.26
C ALA A 283 -25.09 18.62 -2.20
N GLY A 284 -25.10 19.64 -3.07
CA GLY A 284 -26.09 20.72 -3.07
C GLY A 284 -25.46 22.12 -2.99
N GLU A 285 -24.15 22.20 -2.70
CA GLU A 285 -23.30 23.40 -2.73
C GLU A 285 -22.27 23.39 -3.88
#